data_AF-A0A1Q6QHJ7-F1
#
_entry.id   AF-A0A1Q6QHJ7-F1
#
_cell.length_a   1.000
_cell.length_b   1.000
_cell.length_c   1.000
_cell.angle_alpha   90.00
_cell.angle_beta   90.00
_cell.angle_gamma   90.00
#
_symmetry.space_group_name_H-M   'P 1'
#
loop_
_entity.id
_entity.type
_entity.pdbx_description
1 polymer ?
#
loop_
_entity_poly.entity_id
_entity_poly.type
_entity_poly.pdbx_seq_one_letter_code
_entity_poly.pdbx_strand_id
1 'polypeptide(L)'
;MTKTLELSINSGRIYAGMGKIAKAQQELGDKVQKIYSDTKLSDEGKREEEALYRNRYEETCKKTNEDMQEAINELQNAVVTDEFRPSQEMRDTIDFVQTMKKGGCLSDRLLSEQLSKFRGEEMNLIYLREKLKDCIGTTPFDKFTFSGYSRADIDKPAQFIPPDAYFNQLRESLEKSDNTMTAYLMDGLESRLGIESAEGKQYKTERQASIIGTPQLI
;
A
#
# COMPACT_ATOMS: atom_id res chain seq x y z
N MET A 1 7.17 -17.16 13.00
CA MET A 1 5.95 -16.68 12.32
C MET A 1 6.18 -16.89 10.82
N THR A 2 5.16 -17.09 9.99
CA THR A 2 5.38 -17.23 8.53
C THR A 2 5.54 -15.86 7.89
N LYS A 3 6.37 -15.72 6.85
CA LYS A 3 6.62 -14.44 6.13
C LYS A 3 5.29 -13.77 5.72
N THR A 4 4.33 -14.54 5.19
CA THR A 4 3.00 -14.05 4.79
C THR A 4 2.21 -13.45 5.96
N LEU A 5 2.32 -14.03 7.16
CA LEU A 5 1.63 -13.53 8.35
C LEU A 5 2.25 -12.22 8.84
N GLU A 6 3.57 -12.11 8.85
CA GLU A 6 4.29 -10.87 9.19
C GLU A 6 3.91 -9.72 8.24
N LEU A 7 3.87 -9.99 6.93
CA LEU A 7 3.44 -9.01 5.93
C LEU A 7 1.97 -8.59 6.14
N SER A 8 1.07 -9.53 6.44
CA SER A 8 -0.35 -9.24 6.71
C SER A 8 -0.53 -8.39 7.96
N ILE A 9 0.23 -8.67 9.03
CA ILE A 9 0.22 -7.88 10.28
C ILE A 9 0.68 -6.45 9.99
N ASN A 10 1.77 -6.26 9.25
CA ASN A 10 2.29 -4.92 8.96
C ASN A 10 1.37 -4.13 8.02
N SER A 11 0.74 -4.77 7.04
CA SER A 11 -0.34 -4.13 6.26
C SER A 11 -1.49 -3.70 7.17
N GLY A 12 -1.87 -4.57 8.13
CA GLY A 12 -2.93 -4.30 9.08
C GLY A 12 -2.65 -3.12 10.01
N ARG A 13 -1.41 -2.97 10.49
CA ARG A 13 -0.96 -1.80 11.29
C ARG A 13 -1.22 -0.50 10.55
N ILE A 14 -0.94 -0.44 9.25
CA ILE A 14 -1.18 0.76 8.43
C ILE A 14 -2.68 1.07 8.34
N TYR A 15 -3.52 0.10 8.00
CA TYR A 15 -4.97 0.31 7.93
C TYR A 15 -5.58 0.69 9.29
N ALA A 16 -5.15 0.04 10.37
CA ALA A 16 -5.58 0.39 11.73
C ALA A 16 -5.19 1.82 12.09
N GLY A 17 -3.97 2.24 11.72
CA GLY A 17 -3.48 3.60 11.92
C GLY A 17 -4.32 4.64 11.16
N MET A 18 -4.60 4.39 9.88
CA MET A 18 -5.49 5.23 9.07
C MET A 18 -6.88 5.38 9.72
N GLY A 19 -7.46 4.27 10.19
CA GLY A 19 -8.76 4.29 10.86
C GLY A 19 -8.74 5.03 12.21
N LYS A 20 -7.65 4.89 12.98
CA LYS A 20 -7.47 5.56 14.27
C LYS A 20 -7.35 7.08 14.11
N ILE A 21 -6.59 7.55 13.11
CA ILE A 21 -6.48 8.98 12.82
C ILE A 21 -7.83 9.57 12.41
N ALA A 22 -8.56 8.89 11.52
CA ALA A 22 -9.88 9.35 11.10
C ALA A 22 -10.89 9.45 12.26
N LYS A 23 -10.91 8.44 13.14
CA LYS A 23 -11.75 8.45 14.35
C LYS A 23 -11.36 9.59 15.31
N ALA A 24 -10.06 9.84 15.48
CA ALA A 24 -9.58 10.94 16.30
C ALA A 24 -9.96 12.32 15.70
N GLN A 25 -9.94 12.46 14.37
CA GLN A 25 -10.37 13.69 13.69
C GLN A 25 -11.87 13.94 13.89
N GLN A 26 -12.70 12.89 13.78
CA GLN A 26 -14.13 12.98 14.05
C GLN A 26 -14.40 13.35 15.51
N GLU A 27 -13.72 12.71 16.46
CA GLU A 27 -13.86 13.02 17.89
C GLU A 27 -13.49 14.48 18.17
N LEU A 28 -12.40 14.98 17.59
CA LEU A 28 -12.02 16.39 17.72
C LEU A 28 -13.13 17.31 17.19
N GLY A 29 -13.69 17.03 16.01
CA GLY A 29 -14.80 17.79 15.44
C GLY A 29 -16.03 17.84 16.36
N ASP A 30 -16.47 16.68 16.83
CA ASP A 30 -17.62 16.55 17.75
C ASP A 30 -17.39 17.30 19.07
N LYS A 31 -16.17 17.25 19.60
CA LYS A 31 -15.80 17.94 20.85
C LYS A 31 -15.76 19.44 20.67
N VAL A 32 -15.14 19.94 19.61
CA VAL A 32 -15.11 21.37 19.28
C VAL A 32 -16.53 21.91 19.12
N GLN A 33 -17.40 21.19 18.39
CA GLN A 33 -18.79 21.61 18.24
C GLN A 33 -19.52 21.72 19.59
N LYS A 34 -19.31 20.75 20.50
CA LYS A 34 -19.88 20.77 21.85
C LYS A 34 -19.38 21.94 22.69
N ILE A 35 -18.07 22.20 22.67
CA ILE A 35 -17.43 23.31 23.40
C ILE A 35 -18.04 24.65 22.99
N TYR A 36 -18.16 24.90 21.68
CA TYR A 36 -18.69 26.17 21.21
C TYR A 36 -20.21 26.32 21.38
N SER A 37 -20.92 25.19 21.49
CA SER A 37 -22.36 25.17 21.82
C SER A 37 -22.66 25.34 23.31
N ASP A 38 -21.68 25.20 24.20
CA ASP A 38 -21.88 25.38 25.63
C ASP A 38 -21.98 26.88 25.98
N THR A 39 -23.12 27.29 26.51
CA THR A 39 -23.40 28.66 26.94
C THR A 39 -22.83 28.99 28.32
N LYS A 40 -22.33 27.98 29.05
CA LYS A 40 -21.74 28.15 30.40
C LYS A 40 -20.25 28.47 30.36
N LEU A 41 -19.57 28.14 29.25
CA LEU A 41 -18.16 28.45 29.08
C LEU A 41 -17.97 29.88 28.60
N SER A 42 -17.01 30.57 29.21
CA SER A 42 -16.48 31.83 28.66
C SER A 42 -15.70 31.58 27.37
N ASP A 43 -15.47 32.63 26.59
CA ASP A 43 -14.66 32.52 25.36
C ASP A 43 -13.21 32.10 25.64
N GLU A 44 -12.68 32.39 26.83
CA GLU A 44 -11.37 31.90 27.28
C GLU A 44 -11.44 30.40 27.60
N GLY A 45 -12.45 29.98 28.37
CA GLY A 45 -12.64 28.56 28.70
C GLY A 45 -12.85 27.69 27.46
N LYS A 46 -13.57 28.19 26.44
CA LYS A 46 -13.73 27.51 25.15
C LYS A 46 -12.40 27.30 24.44
N ARG A 47 -11.54 28.32 24.40
CA ARG A 47 -10.22 28.26 23.76
C ARG A 47 -9.27 27.30 24.50
N GLU A 48 -9.26 27.34 25.83
CA GLU A 48 -8.46 26.42 26.64
C GLU A 48 -8.88 24.96 26.44
N GLU A 49 -10.19 24.70 26.45
CA GLU A 49 -10.71 23.33 26.26
C GLU A 49 -10.46 22.82 24.83
N GLU A 50 -10.66 23.67 23.81
CA GLU A 50 -10.32 23.33 22.42
C GLU A 50 -8.83 22.95 22.27
N ALA A 51 -7.93 23.77 22.84
CA ALA A 51 -6.50 23.51 22.77
C ALA A 51 -6.13 22.16 23.40
N LEU A 52 -6.77 21.79 24.51
CA LEU A 52 -6.56 20.49 25.16
C LEU A 52 -6.95 19.32 24.26
N TYR A 53 -8.09 19.39 23.55
CA TYR A 53 -8.49 18.33 22.62
C TYR A 53 -7.63 18.31 21.35
N ARG A 54 -7.21 19.47 20.83
CA ARG A 54 -6.27 19.55 19.70
C ARG A 54 -4.93 18.90 20.04
N ASN A 55 -4.37 19.18 21.22
CA ASN A 55 -3.12 18.55 21.66
C ASN A 55 -3.22 17.02 21.74
N ARG A 56 -4.35 16.49 22.24
CA ARG A 56 -4.59 15.03 22.29
C ARG A 56 -4.70 14.40 20.91
N TYR A 57 -5.37 15.09 19.99
CA TYR A 57 -5.45 14.68 18.59
C TYR A 57 -4.07 14.65 17.94
N GLU A 58 -3.28 15.71 18.09
CA GLU A 58 -1.92 15.80 17.54
C GLU A 58 -0.99 14.71 18.09
N GLU A 59 -1.04 14.43 19.40
CA GLU A 59 -0.27 13.34 20.01
C GLU A 59 -0.68 11.97 19.45
N THR A 60 -1.98 11.77 19.23
CA THR A 60 -2.51 10.54 18.64
C THR A 60 -2.04 10.38 17.20
N CYS A 61 -2.11 11.43 16.39
CA CYS A 61 -1.62 11.43 15.02
C CYS A 61 -0.13 11.14 14.96
N LYS A 62 0.68 11.79 15.81
CA LYS A 62 2.13 11.58 15.84
C LYS A 62 2.50 10.12 16.10
N LYS A 63 2.02 9.55 17.21
CA LYS A 63 2.33 8.14 17.57
C LYS A 63 1.83 7.15 16.53
N THR A 64 0.66 7.41 15.96
CA THR A 64 0.07 6.53 14.95
C THR A 64 0.83 6.61 13.63
N ASN A 65 1.27 7.80 13.21
CA ASN A 65 2.12 7.96 12.04
C ASN A 65 3.47 7.28 12.22
N GLU A 66 4.10 7.40 13.39
CA GLU A 66 5.36 6.69 13.70
C GLU A 66 5.21 5.17 13.53
N ASP A 67 4.14 4.57 14.07
CA ASP A 67 3.83 3.13 13.92
C ASP A 67 3.58 2.72 12.46
N MET A 68 2.83 3.53 11.70
CA MET A 68 2.60 3.26 10.28
C MET A 68 3.89 3.35 9.46
N GLN A 69 4.76 4.32 9.75
CA GLN A 69 6.05 4.48 9.06
C GLN A 69 6.98 3.30 9.35
N GLU A 70 7.02 2.81 10.59
CA GLU A 70 7.74 1.59 10.94
C GLU A 70 7.21 0.38 10.17
N ALA A 71 5.89 0.19 10.14
CA ALA A 71 5.27 -0.90 9.38
C ALA A 71 5.59 -0.83 7.87
N ILE A 72 5.63 0.37 7.27
CA ILE A 72 6.06 0.56 5.88
C ILE A 72 7.53 0.17 5.69
N ASN A 73 8.41 0.54 6.62
CA ASN A 73 9.83 0.17 6.56
C ASN A 73 10.00 -1.36 6.61
N GLU A 74 9.28 -2.04 7.50
CA GLU A 74 9.32 -3.50 7.59
C GLU A 74 8.81 -4.16 6.30
N LEU A 75 7.73 -3.66 5.71
CA LEU A 75 7.21 -4.13 4.42
C LEU A 75 8.20 -3.89 3.28
N GLN A 76 8.82 -2.72 3.21
CA GLN A 76 9.82 -2.40 2.20
C GLN A 76 11.02 -3.34 2.32
N ASN A 77 11.55 -3.54 3.53
CA ASN A 77 12.71 -4.43 3.75
C ASN A 77 12.42 -5.89 3.39
N ALA A 78 11.17 -6.34 3.52
CA ALA A 78 10.76 -7.70 3.16
C ALA A 78 10.62 -7.91 1.63
N VAL A 79 10.43 -6.82 0.88
CA VAL A 79 10.26 -6.79 -0.59
C VAL A 79 11.55 -6.46 -1.30
N VAL A 80 12.24 -5.40 -0.85
CA VAL A 80 13.48 -4.88 -1.42
C VAL A 80 14.64 -5.61 -0.77
N THR A 81 14.97 -6.76 -1.35
CA THR A 81 16.05 -7.63 -0.88
C THR A 81 17.17 -7.70 -1.92
N ASP A 82 18.42 -7.70 -1.48
CA ASP A 82 19.59 -7.89 -2.36
C ASP A 82 19.78 -9.36 -2.79
N GLU A 83 19.03 -10.28 -2.19
CA GLU A 83 19.17 -11.70 -2.49
C GLU A 83 18.37 -12.11 -3.72
N PHE A 84 19.07 -12.24 -4.86
CA PHE A 84 18.57 -12.98 -6.00
C PHE A 84 18.98 -14.46 -5.91
N ARG A 85 18.02 -15.37 -5.88
CA ARG A 85 18.28 -16.82 -5.86
C ARG A 85 17.50 -17.51 -6.97
N PRO A 86 18.12 -17.81 -8.12
CA PRO A 86 17.47 -18.56 -9.18
C PRO A 86 16.99 -19.91 -8.66
N SER A 87 15.69 -20.17 -8.71
CA SER A 87 15.11 -21.45 -8.30
C SER A 87 14.80 -22.35 -9.50
N GLN A 88 14.64 -23.65 -9.25
CA GLN A 88 14.16 -24.58 -10.29
C GLN A 88 12.76 -24.19 -10.75
N GLU A 89 11.89 -23.78 -9.81
CA GLU A 89 10.53 -23.34 -10.11
C GLU A 89 10.48 -22.14 -11.07
N MET A 90 11.43 -21.20 -10.97
CA MET A 90 11.56 -20.11 -11.92
C MET A 90 11.92 -20.60 -13.32
N ARG A 91 12.86 -21.56 -13.42
CA ARG A 91 13.27 -22.15 -14.71
C ARG A 91 12.11 -22.88 -15.38
N ASP A 92 11.38 -23.68 -14.60
CA ASP A 92 10.21 -24.42 -15.05
C ASP A 92 9.09 -23.46 -15.48
N THR A 93 8.91 -22.35 -14.74
CA THR A 93 7.96 -21.30 -15.12
C THR A 93 8.32 -20.66 -16.45
N ILE A 94 9.60 -20.32 -16.68
CA ILE A 94 10.05 -19.74 -17.95
C ILE A 94 9.79 -20.72 -19.11
N ASP A 95 10.20 -21.98 -18.96
CA ASP A 95 10.04 -23.00 -19.99
C ASP A 95 8.56 -23.26 -20.30
N PHE A 96 7.73 -23.37 -19.26
CA PHE A 96 6.29 -23.53 -19.40
C PHE A 96 5.66 -22.35 -20.18
N VAL A 97 5.94 -21.11 -19.77
CA VAL A 97 5.38 -19.92 -20.42
C VAL A 97 5.79 -19.85 -21.89
N GLN A 98 7.08 -20.08 -22.18
CA GLN A 98 7.60 -20.07 -23.55
C GLN A 98 6.97 -21.18 -24.41
N THR A 99 6.88 -22.40 -23.89
CA THR A 99 6.28 -23.55 -24.57
C THR A 99 4.81 -23.31 -24.87
N MET A 100 4.04 -22.85 -23.88
CA MET A 100 2.62 -22.56 -24.04
C MET A 100 2.36 -21.40 -25.00
N LYS A 101 3.22 -20.36 -24.98
CA LYS A 101 3.12 -19.23 -25.92
C LYS A 101 3.40 -19.69 -27.35
N LYS A 102 4.47 -20.48 -27.55
CA LYS A 102 4.84 -21.03 -28.86
C LYS A 102 3.76 -21.96 -29.42
N GLY A 103 3.09 -22.73 -28.56
CA GLY A 103 1.97 -23.59 -28.92
C GLY A 103 0.65 -22.85 -29.16
N GLY A 104 0.57 -21.53 -28.91
CA GLY A 104 -0.68 -20.76 -29.03
C GLY A 104 -1.70 -21.02 -27.92
N CYS A 105 -1.29 -21.65 -26.82
CA CYS A 105 -2.17 -22.09 -25.73
C CYS A 105 -1.99 -21.31 -24.42
N LEU A 106 -1.11 -20.30 -24.40
CA LEU A 106 -0.93 -19.45 -23.22
C LEU A 106 -2.10 -18.46 -23.09
N SER A 107 -2.95 -18.71 -22.09
CA SER A 107 -4.01 -17.77 -21.70
C SER A 107 -3.55 -16.84 -20.58
N ASP A 108 -4.22 -15.68 -20.46
CA ASP A 108 -3.96 -14.72 -19.38
C ASP A 108 -4.12 -15.34 -17.98
N ARG A 109 -5.08 -16.26 -17.82
CA ARG A 109 -5.28 -17.00 -16.57
C ARG A 109 -4.07 -17.87 -16.24
N LEU A 110 -3.61 -18.69 -17.19
CA LEU A 110 -2.44 -19.56 -16.98
C LEU A 110 -1.18 -18.73 -16.70
N LEU A 111 -1.00 -17.63 -17.41
CA LEU A 111 0.12 -16.72 -17.17
C LEU A 111 0.05 -16.12 -15.76
N SER A 112 -1.11 -15.63 -15.35
CA SER A 112 -1.33 -15.09 -14.01
C SER A 112 -1.08 -16.15 -12.93
N GLU A 113 -1.49 -17.40 -13.15
CA GLU A 113 -1.22 -18.51 -12.21
C GLU A 113 0.28 -18.75 -12.05
N GLN A 114 1.05 -18.78 -13.15
CA GLN A 114 2.49 -18.96 -13.08
C GLN A 114 3.21 -17.79 -12.37
N LEU A 115 2.85 -16.55 -12.70
CA LEU A 115 3.49 -15.37 -12.10
C LEU A 115 3.11 -15.20 -10.62
N SER A 116 1.89 -15.60 -10.23
CA SER A 116 1.40 -15.45 -8.85
C SER A 116 2.18 -16.24 -7.80
N LYS A 117 2.94 -17.27 -8.21
CA LYS A 117 3.80 -18.07 -7.33
C LYS A 117 4.91 -17.24 -6.69
N PHE A 118 5.29 -16.14 -7.33
CA PHE A 118 6.40 -15.27 -6.93
C PHE A 118 5.92 -13.95 -6.32
N ARG A 119 4.66 -13.87 -5.82
CA ARG A 119 4.14 -12.67 -5.16
C ARG A 119 5.01 -12.27 -3.97
N GLY A 120 5.35 -10.99 -3.88
CA GLY A 120 6.27 -10.46 -2.89
C GLY A 120 7.74 -10.85 -3.07
N GLU A 121 8.11 -11.55 -4.16
CA GLU A 121 9.49 -11.85 -4.54
C GLU A 121 9.94 -10.92 -5.67
N GLU A 122 10.13 -9.64 -5.34
CA GLU A 122 10.36 -8.57 -6.32
C GLU A 122 11.52 -8.89 -7.28
N MET A 123 12.66 -9.34 -6.75
CA MET A 123 13.83 -9.65 -7.57
C MET A 123 13.60 -10.83 -8.52
N ASN A 124 12.84 -11.84 -8.07
CA ASN A 124 12.48 -12.99 -8.90
C ASN A 124 11.52 -12.57 -10.02
N LEU A 125 10.54 -11.72 -9.71
CA LEU A 125 9.62 -11.17 -10.70
C LEU A 125 10.32 -10.26 -11.72
N ILE A 126 11.29 -9.43 -11.30
CA ILE A 126 12.13 -8.64 -12.21
C ILE A 126 12.91 -9.55 -13.16
N TYR A 127 13.52 -10.61 -12.62
CA TYR A 127 14.25 -11.57 -13.45
C TYR A 127 13.33 -12.27 -14.47
N LEU A 128 12.14 -12.73 -14.03
CA LEU A 128 11.15 -13.34 -14.91
C LEU A 128 10.70 -12.36 -16.00
N ARG A 129 10.45 -11.09 -15.64
CA ARG A 129 10.12 -10.00 -16.58
C ARG A 129 11.19 -9.89 -17.66
N GLU A 130 12.45 -9.83 -17.27
CA GLU A 130 13.56 -9.70 -18.24
C GLU A 130 13.73 -10.94 -19.13
N LYS A 131 13.50 -12.13 -18.60
CA LYS A 131 13.57 -13.38 -19.40
C LYS A 131 12.41 -13.58 -20.34
N LEU A 132 11.24 -13.03 -20.02
CA LEU A 132 10.00 -13.28 -20.74
C LEU A 132 9.49 -12.07 -21.55
N LYS A 133 10.14 -10.91 -21.47
CA LYS A 133 9.69 -9.67 -22.16
C LYS A 133 9.49 -9.85 -23.66
N ASP A 134 10.34 -10.61 -24.34
CA ASP A 134 10.23 -10.85 -25.79
C ASP A 134 9.16 -11.90 -26.13
N CYS A 135 8.69 -12.65 -25.13
CA CYS A 135 7.69 -13.70 -25.26
C CYS A 135 6.26 -13.19 -24.99
N ILE A 136 6.10 -12.40 -23.92
CA ILE A 136 4.78 -11.98 -23.40
C ILE A 136 4.69 -10.47 -23.11
N GLY A 137 5.72 -9.69 -23.43
CA GLY A 137 5.82 -8.29 -23.03
C GLY A 137 6.08 -8.12 -21.54
N THR A 138 6.01 -6.88 -21.07
CA THR A 138 6.29 -6.51 -19.68
C THR A 138 5.04 -6.21 -18.86
N THR A 139 3.94 -5.81 -19.51
CA THR A 139 2.67 -5.44 -18.87
C THR A 139 2.10 -6.50 -17.93
N PRO A 140 2.20 -7.83 -18.20
CA PRO A 140 1.69 -8.84 -17.27
C PRO A 140 2.34 -8.78 -15.88
N PHE A 141 3.57 -8.26 -15.77
CA PHE A 141 4.32 -8.18 -14.53
C PHE A 141 3.93 -7.01 -13.63
N ASP A 142 3.37 -5.92 -14.20
CA ASP A 142 3.08 -4.68 -13.46
C ASP A 142 2.02 -4.88 -12.33
N LYS A 143 1.26 -5.99 -12.38
CA LYS A 143 0.32 -6.42 -11.34
C LYS A 143 0.99 -7.12 -10.14
N PHE A 144 2.24 -7.55 -10.31
CA PHE A 144 2.98 -8.34 -9.33
C PHE A 144 4.21 -7.60 -8.81
N THR A 145 4.82 -6.72 -9.60
CA THR A 145 6.02 -5.96 -9.21
C THR A 145 5.68 -4.61 -8.59
N PHE A 146 6.53 -4.18 -7.65
CA PHE A 146 6.56 -2.82 -7.12
C PHE A 146 7.41 -1.89 -8.01
N SER A 147 8.39 -2.45 -8.70
CA SER A 147 9.16 -1.77 -9.75
C SER A 147 8.38 -1.66 -11.06
N GLY A 148 8.86 -0.77 -11.92
CA GLY A 148 8.31 -0.54 -13.24
C GLY A 148 9.32 0.08 -14.20
N TYR A 149 8.80 0.61 -15.31
CA TYR A 149 9.60 1.39 -16.25
C TYR A 149 8.85 2.68 -16.61
N SER A 150 9.59 3.77 -16.76
CA SER A 150 9.04 4.98 -17.34
C SER A 150 8.62 4.72 -18.79
N ARG A 151 7.68 5.52 -19.29
CA ARG A 151 7.36 5.52 -20.71
C ARG A 151 8.60 5.97 -21.50
N ALA A 152 8.93 5.23 -22.56
CA ALA A 152 9.95 5.68 -23.50
C ALA A 152 9.39 6.88 -24.28
N ASP A 153 10.19 7.95 -24.37
CA ASP A 153 9.93 9.11 -25.22
C ASP A 153 10.90 9.10 -26.42
N ILE A 154 10.61 9.89 -27.44
CA ILE A 154 11.40 9.97 -28.69
C ILE A 154 12.90 10.17 -28.40
N ASP A 155 13.22 10.95 -27.37
CA ASP A 155 14.59 11.32 -26.99
C ASP A 155 15.11 10.57 -25.75
N LYS A 156 14.28 9.73 -25.09
CA LYS A 156 14.63 9.09 -23.82
C LYS A 156 14.17 7.63 -23.77
N PRO A 157 15.09 6.66 -23.66
CA PRO A 157 14.69 5.27 -23.48
C PRO A 157 13.94 5.10 -22.16
N ALA A 158 13.08 4.09 -22.08
CA ALA A 158 12.42 3.70 -20.85
C ALA A 158 13.46 3.47 -19.74
N GLN A 159 13.24 4.09 -18.58
CA GLN A 159 14.12 3.98 -17.42
C GLN A 159 13.47 3.09 -16.36
N PHE A 160 14.26 2.22 -15.75
CA PHE A 160 13.81 1.39 -14.64
C PHE A 160 13.43 2.28 -13.44
N ILE A 161 12.26 2.03 -12.87
CA ILE A 161 11.77 2.66 -11.66
C ILE A 161 11.90 1.64 -10.54
N PRO A 162 12.76 1.87 -9.53
CA PRO A 162 13.00 0.90 -8.46
C PRO A 162 11.77 0.76 -7.55
N PRO A 163 11.63 -0.38 -6.84
CA PRO A 163 10.50 -0.64 -5.95
C PRO A 163 10.40 0.38 -4.81
N ASP A 164 11.51 1.01 -4.40
CA ASP A 164 11.55 2.06 -3.38
C ASP A 164 10.64 3.24 -3.72
N ALA A 165 10.45 3.55 -5.01
CA ALA A 165 9.56 4.62 -5.45
C ALA A 165 8.11 4.40 -4.98
N TYR A 166 7.66 3.15 -4.95
CA TYR A 166 6.32 2.78 -4.47
C TYR A 166 6.16 3.10 -2.97
N PHE A 167 7.13 2.66 -2.17
CA PHE A 167 7.09 2.86 -0.72
C PHE A 167 7.26 4.34 -0.35
N ASN A 168 8.10 5.08 -1.08
CA ASN A 168 8.22 6.53 -0.91
C ASN A 168 6.90 7.24 -1.21
N GLN A 169 6.21 6.87 -2.30
CA GLN A 169 4.90 7.43 -2.60
C GLN A 169 3.86 7.12 -1.52
N LEU A 170 3.91 5.92 -0.93
CA LEU A 170 3.03 5.55 0.19
C LEU A 170 3.31 6.41 1.44
N ARG A 171 4.59 6.62 1.79
CA ARG A 171 4.97 7.50 2.91
C ARG A 171 4.53 8.93 2.68
N GLU A 172 4.78 9.48 1.50
CA GLU A 172 4.35 10.84 1.15
C GLU A 172 2.84 11.01 1.24
N SER A 173 2.07 9.97 0.84
CA SER A 173 0.61 10.00 0.91
C SER A 173 0.12 10.05 2.36
N LEU A 174 0.76 9.31 3.26
CA LEU A 174 0.49 9.39 4.70
C LEU A 174 0.84 10.76 5.28
N GLU A 175 2.02 11.30 4.95
CA GLU A 175 2.46 12.62 5.42
C GLU A 175 1.49 13.74 4.99
N LYS A 176 1.00 13.67 3.75
CA LYS A 176 0.01 14.60 3.20
C LYS A 176 -1.42 14.33 3.68
N SER A 177 -1.64 13.28 4.48
CA SER A 177 -2.97 12.80 4.88
C SER A 177 -3.92 12.53 3.70
N ASP A 178 -3.36 12.13 2.54
CA ASP A 178 -4.13 11.72 1.37
C ASP A 178 -4.63 10.29 1.55
N ASN A 179 -5.75 10.16 2.27
CA ASN A 179 -6.37 8.87 2.57
C ASN A 179 -6.81 8.11 1.31
N THR A 180 -7.11 8.81 0.21
CA THR A 180 -7.53 8.17 -1.04
C THR A 180 -6.35 7.52 -1.74
N MET A 181 -5.27 8.26 -1.93
CA MET A 181 -4.04 7.71 -2.51
C MET A 181 -3.43 6.63 -1.62
N THR A 182 -3.40 6.84 -0.31
CA THR A 182 -2.91 5.85 0.65
C THR A 182 -3.69 4.54 0.53
N ALA A 183 -5.03 4.58 0.53
CA ALA A 183 -5.84 3.37 0.38
C ALA A 183 -5.59 2.66 -0.95
N TYR A 184 -5.46 3.40 -2.05
CA TYR A 184 -5.15 2.83 -3.36
C TYR A 184 -3.78 2.13 -3.39
N LEU A 185 -2.76 2.75 -2.81
CA LEU A 185 -1.42 2.16 -2.68
C LEU A 185 -1.42 0.97 -1.71
N MET A 186 -2.22 0.98 -0.67
CA MET A 186 -2.36 -0.18 0.23
C MET A 186 -3.06 -1.36 -0.43
N ASP A 187 -4.12 -1.12 -1.23
CA ASP A 187 -4.77 -2.17 -2.04
C ASP A 187 -3.80 -2.79 -3.05
N GLY A 188 -3.00 -1.94 -3.71
CA GLY A 188 -1.96 -2.38 -4.62
C GLY A 188 -0.85 -3.18 -3.91
N LEU A 189 -0.53 -2.84 -2.67
CA LEU A 189 0.49 -3.51 -1.86
C LEU A 189 0.00 -4.91 -1.47
N GLU A 190 -1.18 -5.01 -0.86
CA GLU A 190 -1.77 -6.30 -0.46
C GLU A 190 -1.92 -7.25 -1.66
N SER A 191 -2.40 -6.72 -2.79
CA SER A 191 -2.48 -7.47 -4.04
C SER A 191 -1.11 -8.00 -4.45
N ARG A 192 -0.10 -7.16 -4.65
CA ARG A 192 1.24 -7.59 -5.11
C ARG A 192 1.91 -8.61 -4.18
N LEU A 193 1.68 -8.49 -2.87
CA LEU A 193 2.16 -9.43 -1.86
C LEU A 193 1.32 -10.72 -1.77
N GLY A 194 0.09 -10.73 -2.30
CA GLY A 194 -0.81 -11.86 -2.19
C GLY A 194 -1.32 -12.08 -0.77
N ILE A 195 -1.49 -10.99 -0.03
CA ILE A 195 -1.94 -11.01 1.36
C ILE A 195 -3.25 -10.23 1.49
N GLU A 196 -3.89 -10.39 2.64
CA GLU A 196 -5.05 -9.60 3.02
C GLU A 196 -5.01 -9.45 4.55
N SER A 197 -5.11 -8.21 5.04
CA SER A 197 -5.20 -7.93 6.47
C SER A 197 -6.66 -7.84 6.94
N ALA A 198 -6.94 -8.25 8.18
CA ALA A 198 -8.27 -8.14 8.75
C ALA A 198 -8.67 -6.66 8.94
N GLU A 199 -7.72 -5.85 9.39
CA GLU A 199 -7.84 -4.41 9.55
C GLU A 199 -8.10 -3.73 8.21
N GLY A 200 -7.48 -4.20 7.12
CA GLY A 200 -7.75 -3.73 5.76
C GLY A 200 -9.19 -3.98 5.31
N LYS A 201 -9.73 -5.18 5.57
CA LYS A 201 -11.16 -5.47 5.31
C LYS A 201 -12.08 -4.54 6.09
N GLN A 202 -11.80 -4.39 7.38
CA GLN A 202 -12.58 -3.54 8.25
C GLN A 202 -12.54 -2.09 7.78
N TYR A 203 -11.35 -1.55 7.50
CA TYR A 203 -11.18 -0.18 7.03
C TYR A 203 -11.95 0.08 5.73
N LYS A 204 -11.85 -0.83 4.74
CA LYS A 204 -12.59 -0.73 3.47
C LYS A 204 -14.11 -0.72 3.70
N THR A 205 -14.59 -1.55 4.62
CA THR A 205 -16.02 -1.61 5.00
C THR A 205 -16.47 -0.32 5.69
N GLU A 206 -15.70 0.18 6.66
CA GLU A 206 -15.99 1.42 7.38
C GLU A 206 -15.99 2.64 6.44
N ARG A 207 -15.10 2.66 5.43
CA ARG A 207 -15.05 3.71 4.40
C ARG A 207 -16.25 3.66 3.45
N GLN A 208 -16.66 2.46 3.02
CA GLN A 208 -17.86 2.29 2.16
C GLN A 208 -19.14 2.68 2.90
N ALA A 209 -19.21 2.45 4.20
CA ALA A 209 -20.32 2.87 5.05
C ALA A 209 -20.28 4.36 5.43
N SER A 210 -19.30 5.14 4.93
CA SER A 210 -19.07 6.54 5.30
C SER A 210 -18.91 6.78 6.81
N ILE A 211 -18.49 5.75 7.56
CA ILE A 211 -18.23 5.82 9.01
C ILE A 211 -16.90 6.56 9.25
N ILE A 212 -15.90 6.26 8.43
CA ILE A 212 -14.66 7.01 8.34
C ILE A 212 -14.80 7.95 7.13
N GLY A 213 -14.75 9.26 7.39
CA GLY A 213 -15.05 10.30 6.41
C GLY A 213 -14.42 10.02 5.04
N THR A 214 -15.25 9.95 4.01
CA THR A 214 -14.78 10.05 2.63
C THR A 214 -14.25 11.48 2.44
N PRO A 215 -13.04 11.68 1.89
CA PRO A 215 -12.58 13.03 1.58
C PRO A 215 -13.60 13.66 0.65
N GLN A 216 -14.31 14.68 1.13
CA GLN A 216 -15.05 15.56 0.24
C GLN A 216 -13.99 16.32 -0.56
N LEU A 217 -14.02 16.14 -1.88
CA LEU A 217 -13.36 17.02 -2.83
C LEU A 217 -13.87 18.44 -2.54
N ILE A 218 -13.03 19.27 -1.93
CA ILE A 218 -13.18 20.73 -1.92
C ILE A 218 -12.25 21.28 -2.99
#